data_AF-A0A9W8LBP4-F1
#
_entry.id   AF-A0A9W8LBP4-F1
#
_cell.length_a   1.000
_cell.length_b   1.000
_cell.length_c   1.000
_cell.angle_alpha   90.00
_cell.angle_beta   90.00
_cell.angle_gamma   90.00
#
_symmetry.space_group_name_H-M   'P 1'
#
loop_
_entity.id
_entity.type
_entity.pdbx_description
1 polymer ?
#
loop_
_entity_poly.entity_id
_entity_poly.type
_entity_poly.pdbx_seq_one_letter_code
_entity_poly.pdbx_strand_id
1 'polypeptide(L)'
;MTRVFFAGPLSAQDKLVAILKATKAHAQGLAFFVTIYKLLILAQQRLSASGKSTDLHTFVAGCVGGYLVFGEQTNVNQQITLYLFSRIAMGLANTVLKASNLTAPPKSFAIFAAVCWGCVMVLFRRDKSVLQDSLRGSMTYLYEDSNHWSSLKTLLWHNK
;
A
#
# COMPACT_ATOMS: atom_id res chain seq x y z
N MET A 1 -1.19 19.63 -1.19
CA MET A 1 -1.62 18.22 -1.26
C MET A 1 -2.08 17.62 0.08
N THR A 2 -1.71 18.16 1.25
CA THR A 2 -2.24 17.66 2.54
C THR A 2 -3.73 17.99 2.76
N ARG A 3 -4.17 19.20 2.38
CA ARG A 3 -5.46 19.75 2.85
C ARG A 3 -6.73 19.04 2.37
N VAL A 4 -6.69 18.28 1.27
CA VAL A 4 -7.86 17.49 0.80
C VAL A 4 -8.16 16.32 1.74
N PHE A 5 -7.14 15.73 2.38
CA PHE A 5 -7.32 14.77 3.48
C PHE A 5 -7.69 15.42 4.81
N PHE A 6 -7.41 16.72 4.98
CA PHE A 6 -7.61 17.46 6.24
C PHE A 6 -8.90 18.30 6.23
N ALA A 7 -9.71 18.24 5.17
CA ALA A 7 -10.97 19.00 5.03
C ALA A 7 -12.18 18.31 5.72
N GLY A 8 -11.98 17.21 6.44
CA GLY A 8 -13.02 16.65 7.32
C GLY A 8 -13.22 17.49 8.59
N PRO A 9 -14.43 17.45 9.20
CA PRO A 9 -14.82 18.24 10.39
C PRO A 9 -14.05 17.92 11.68
N LEU A 10 -13.09 17.00 11.61
CA LEU A 10 -12.28 16.55 12.74
C LEU A 10 -11.35 17.66 13.24
N SER A 11 -11.31 17.83 14.56
CA SER A 11 -10.40 18.76 15.24
C SER A 11 -8.95 18.40 14.94
N ALA A 12 -8.04 19.38 15.03
CA ALA A 12 -6.60 19.14 14.85
C ALA A 12 -6.08 18.05 15.82
N GLN A 13 -6.69 17.97 17.01
CA GLN A 13 -6.38 16.95 18.01
C GLN A 13 -6.80 15.55 17.55
N ASP A 14 -8.02 15.40 17.03
CA ASP A 14 -8.53 14.11 16.54
C ASP A 14 -7.69 13.58 15.38
N LYS A 15 -7.21 14.48 14.52
CA LYS A 15 -6.30 14.14 13.40
C LYS A 15 -4.97 13.62 13.91
N LEU A 16 -4.37 14.28 14.89
CA LEU A 16 -3.12 13.80 15.50
C LEU A 16 -3.29 12.43 16.16
N VAL A 17 -4.38 12.25 16.92
CA VAL A 17 -4.69 10.96 17.55
C VAL A 17 -4.89 9.87 16.49
N ALA A 18 -5.59 10.15 15.40
CA ALA A 18 -5.79 9.20 14.30
C ALA A 18 -4.45 8.79 13.64
N ILE A 19 -3.57 9.75 13.35
CA ILE A 19 -2.24 9.48 12.79
C ILE A 19 -1.40 8.64 13.74
N LEU A 20 -1.37 8.99 15.04
CA LEU A 20 -0.62 8.25 16.05
C LEU A 20 -1.17 6.84 16.22
N LYS A 21 -2.48 6.66 16.21
CA LYS A 21 -3.13 5.35 16.29
C LYS A 21 -2.79 4.48 15.08
N ALA A 22 -2.87 5.04 13.86
CA ALA A 22 -2.50 4.32 12.64
C ALA A 22 -1.01 3.94 12.62
N THR A 23 -0.13 4.86 13.03
CA THR A 23 1.32 4.62 13.14
C THR A 23 1.61 3.53 14.17
N LYS A 24 0.97 3.58 15.34
CA LYS A 24 1.13 2.56 16.38
C LYS A 24 0.63 1.21 15.90
N ALA A 25 -0.53 1.15 15.27
CA ALA A 25 -1.08 -0.09 14.70
C ALA A 25 -0.13 -0.69 13.65
N HIS A 26 0.43 0.14 12.77
CA HIS A 26 1.41 -0.29 11.79
C HIS A 26 2.68 -0.86 12.43
N ALA A 27 3.26 -0.13 13.40
CA ALA A 27 4.46 -0.53 14.10
C ALA A 27 4.26 -1.82 14.90
N GLN A 28 3.11 -1.95 15.58
CA GLN A 28 2.76 -3.16 16.32
C GLN A 28 2.60 -4.35 15.38
N GLY A 29 1.91 -4.19 14.25
CA GLY A 29 1.80 -5.24 13.23
C GLY A 29 3.19 -5.74 12.79
N LEU A 30 4.10 -4.83 12.44
CA LEU A 30 5.47 -5.21 12.07
C LEU A 30 6.20 -5.96 13.20
N ALA A 31 6.09 -5.48 14.44
CA ALA A 31 6.72 -6.14 15.59
C ALA A 31 6.18 -7.56 15.82
N PHE A 32 4.86 -7.74 15.78
CA PHE A 32 4.22 -9.05 15.91
C PHE A 32 4.61 -9.98 14.77
N PHE A 33 4.63 -9.48 13.53
CA PHE A 33 5.05 -10.27 12.36
C PHE A 33 6.48 -10.80 12.53
N VAL A 34 7.43 -9.93 12.88
CA VAL A 34 8.83 -10.34 13.08
C VAL A 34 8.96 -11.34 14.22
N THR A 35 8.19 -11.16 15.29
CA THR A 35 8.20 -12.08 16.44
C THR A 35 7.70 -13.46 16.04
N ILE A 36 6.52 -13.55 15.41
CA ILE A 36 5.95 -14.81 14.93
C ILE A 36 6.89 -15.49 13.92
N TYR A 37 7.39 -14.73 12.95
CA TYR A 37 8.31 -15.23 11.93
C TYR A 37 9.56 -15.86 12.57
N LYS A 38 10.22 -15.17 13.50
CA LYS A 38 11.43 -15.69 14.17
C LYS A 38 11.13 -16.91 15.03
N LEU A 39 10.00 -16.93 15.75
CA LEU A 39 9.58 -18.08 16.54
C LEU A 39 9.32 -19.31 15.66
N LEU A 40 8.65 -19.13 14.52
CA LEU A 40 8.40 -20.21 13.56
C LEU A 40 9.70 -20.73 12.95
N ILE A 41 10.62 -19.85 12.56
CA ILE A 41 11.94 -20.25 12.07
C ILE A 41 12.70 -21.06 13.12
N LEU A 42 12.73 -20.61 14.37
CA LEU A 42 13.38 -21.33 15.47
C LEU A 42 12.75 -22.71 15.67
N ALA A 43 11.42 -22.79 15.66
CA ALA A 43 10.70 -24.06 15.79
C ALA A 43 11.00 -25.01 14.62
N GLN A 44 10.97 -24.52 13.38
CA GLN A 44 11.29 -25.30 12.19
C GLN A 44 12.74 -25.79 12.20
N GLN A 45 13.69 -24.96 12.63
CA GLN A 45 15.10 -25.36 12.80
C GLN A 45 15.27 -26.47 13.83
N ARG A 46 14.55 -26.40 14.96
CA ARG A 46 14.59 -27.43 16.02
C ARG A 46 14.01 -28.77 15.57
N LEU A 47 13.03 -28.75 14.68
CA LEU A 47 12.39 -29.94 14.12
C LEU A 47 13.11 -30.52 12.89
N SER A 48 14.01 -29.74 12.28
CA SER A 48 14.75 -30.16 11.09
C SER A 48 16.00 -30.93 11.46
N ALA A 49 16.20 -32.10 10.86
CA ALA A 49 17.38 -32.94 11.09
C ALA A 49 18.72 -32.22 10.79
N SER A 50 18.71 -31.22 9.91
CA SER A 50 19.90 -30.44 9.54
C SER A 50 20.17 -29.23 10.44
N GLY A 51 19.21 -28.83 11.30
CA GLY A 51 19.28 -27.63 12.14
C GLY A 51 19.34 -26.29 11.38
N LYS A 52 19.25 -26.28 10.05
CA LYS A 52 19.40 -25.08 9.20
C LYS A 52 18.04 -24.57 8.70
N SER A 53 17.91 -23.25 8.57
CA SER A 53 16.77 -22.66 7.85
C SER A 53 16.90 -22.92 6.36
N THR A 54 15.85 -23.47 5.77
CA THR A 54 15.70 -23.59 4.31
C THR A 54 14.85 -22.43 3.79
N ASP A 55 14.91 -22.18 2.48
CA ASP A 55 14.05 -21.19 1.83
C ASP A 55 12.56 -21.52 2.02
N LEU A 56 12.21 -22.81 2.05
CA LEU A 56 10.87 -23.28 2.36
C LEU A 56 10.43 -22.92 3.78
N HIS A 57 11.32 -23.02 4.78
CA HIS A 57 10.99 -22.60 6.15
C HIS A 57 10.70 -21.10 6.20
N THR A 58 11.55 -20.30 5.54
CA THR A 58 11.37 -18.85 5.39
C THR A 58 10.06 -18.49 4.71
N PHE A 59 9.71 -19.18 3.63
CA PHE A 59 8.46 -18.96 2.92
C PHE A 59 7.24 -19.29 3.80
N VAL A 60 7.21 -20.48 4.40
CA VAL A 60 6.09 -20.92 5.24
C VAL A 60 5.93 -20.03 6.47
N ALA A 61 7.03 -19.69 7.16
CA ALA A 61 6.99 -18.77 8.30
C ALA A 61 6.48 -17.37 7.90
N GLY A 62 6.90 -16.89 6.73
CA GLY A 62 6.39 -15.65 6.14
C GLY A 62 4.89 -15.70 5.84
N CYS A 63 4.41 -16.79 5.23
CA CYS A 63 2.98 -16.98 4.93
C CYS A 63 2.13 -17.02 6.21
N VAL A 64 2.53 -17.79 7.21
CA VAL A 64 1.80 -17.92 8.47
C VAL A 64 1.81 -16.59 9.23
N GLY A 65 2.97 -15.95 9.38
CA GLY A 65 3.07 -14.64 10.04
C GLY A 65 2.26 -13.57 9.33
N GLY A 66 2.29 -13.57 7.98
CA GLY A 66 1.55 -12.61 7.17
C GLY A 66 0.04 -12.77 7.33
N TYR A 67 -0.47 -14.00 7.29
CA TYR A 67 -1.89 -14.29 7.49
C TYR A 67 -2.37 -13.88 8.89
N LEU A 68 -1.63 -14.22 9.94
CA LEU A 68 -2.03 -13.95 11.32
C LEU A 68 -2.00 -12.46 11.68
N VAL A 69 -1.09 -11.68 11.10
CA VAL A 69 -0.88 -10.27 11.46
C VAL A 69 -1.57 -9.29 10.52
N PHE A 70 -1.54 -9.58 9.21
CA PHE A 70 -2.04 -8.68 8.17
C PHE A 70 -3.28 -9.21 7.45
N GLY A 71 -3.91 -10.28 7.94
CA GLY A 71 -5.08 -10.91 7.33
C GLY A 71 -6.36 -10.05 7.36
N GLU A 72 -6.49 -9.15 8.34
CA GLU A 72 -7.62 -8.23 8.41
C GLU A 72 -7.52 -7.10 7.39
N GLN A 73 -8.62 -6.83 6.68
CA GLN A 73 -8.72 -5.74 5.71
C GLN A 73 -8.91 -4.37 6.39
N THR A 74 -7.86 -3.89 7.04
CA THR A 74 -7.80 -2.50 7.52
C THR A 74 -7.15 -1.59 6.48
N ASN A 75 -7.44 -0.29 6.50
CA ASN A 75 -6.77 0.69 5.62
C ASN A 75 -5.24 0.63 5.70
N VAL A 76 -4.70 0.33 6.90
CA VAL A 76 -3.25 0.19 7.13
C VAL A 76 -2.74 -1.11 6.52
N ASN A 77 -3.38 -2.25 6.80
CA ASN A 77 -2.96 -3.54 6.26
C ASN A 77 -3.06 -3.59 4.74
N GLN A 78 -4.12 -3.04 4.17
CA GLN A 78 -4.30 -2.98 2.71
C GLN A 78 -3.18 -2.16 2.06
N GLN A 79 -2.80 -1.01 2.63
CA GLN A 79 -1.69 -0.20 2.11
C GLN A 79 -0.36 -0.96 2.15
N ILE A 80 -0.05 -1.61 3.27
CA ILE A 80 1.20 -2.39 3.42
C ILE A 80 1.22 -3.56 2.43
N THR A 81 0.14 -4.33 2.35
CA THR A 81 0.06 -5.54 1.52
C THR A 81 0.15 -5.19 0.04
N LEU A 82 -0.56 -4.17 -0.44
CA LEU A 82 -0.48 -3.73 -1.83
C LEU A 82 0.88 -3.12 -2.17
N TYR A 83 1.49 -2.37 -1.24
CA TYR A 83 2.87 -1.90 -1.41
C TYR A 83 3.85 -3.07 -1.52
N LEU A 84 3.79 -4.03 -0.60
CA LEU A 84 4.65 -5.21 -0.60
C LEU A 84 4.47 -6.03 -1.88
N PHE A 85 3.22 -6.24 -2.32
CA PHE A 85 2.92 -6.91 -3.59
C PHE A 85 3.62 -6.23 -4.77
N SER A 86 3.50 -4.91 -4.89
CA SER A 86 4.16 -4.17 -5.97
C SER A 86 5.69 -4.30 -5.94
N ARG A 87 6.29 -4.31 -4.74
CA ARG A 87 7.74 -4.48 -4.55
C ARG A 87 8.20 -5.89 -4.89
N ILE A 88 7.43 -6.91 -4.52
CA ILE A 88 7.72 -8.31 -4.88
C ILE A 88 7.62 -8.48 -6.39
N ALA A 89 6.55 -7.99 -7.02
CA ALA A 89 6.38 -8.08 -8.48
C ALA A 89 7.55 -7.40 -9.23
N MET A 90 7.96 -6.20 -8.82
CA MET A 90 9.13 -5.53 -9.37
C MET A 90 10.43 -6.30 -9.11
N GLY A 91 10.59 -6.89 -7.93
CA GLY A 91 11.73 -7.75 -7.58
C GLY A 91 11.82 -8.97 -8.49
N LEU A 92 10.70 -9.67 -8.69
CA LEU A 92 10.60 -10.82 -9.59
C LEU A 92 10.90 -10.44 -11.05
N ALA A 93 10.36 -9.32 -11.54
CA ALA A 93 10.65 -8.82 -12.87
C ALA A 93 12.16 -8.55 -13.05
N ASN A 94 12.81 -7.92 -12.07
CA ASN A 94 14.25 -7.69 -12.10
C ASN A 94 15.06 -8.99 -12.04
N THR A 95 14.61 -9.99 -11.29
CA THR A 95 15.24 -11.32 -11.24
C THR A 95 15.18 -12.01 -12.59
N VAL A 96 14.03 -11.96 -13.29
CA VAL A 96 13.87 -12.53 -14.64
C VAL A 96 14.76 -11.82 -15.66
N LEU A 97 14.85 -10.49 -15.61
CA LEU A 97 15.74 -9.71 -16.49
C LEU A 97 17.21 -10.09 -16.27
N LYS A 98 17.64 -10.21 -15.01
CA LYS A 98 18.99 -10.66 -14.66
C LYS A 98 19.27 -12.08 -15.14
N ALA A 99 18.34 -13.01 -14.94
CA ALA A 99 18.48 -14.39 -15.38
C ALA A 99 18.58 -14.52 -16.91
N SER A 100 17.94 -13.61 -17.65
CA SER A 100 17.96 -13.57 -19.11
C SER A 100 19.12 -12.75 -19.70
N ASN A 101 20.01 -12.18 -18.87
CA ASN A 101 21.02 -11.19 -19.27
C ASN A 101 20.45 -10.00 -20.08
N LEU A 102 19.17 -9.68 -19.89
CA LEU A 102 18.50 -8.57 -20.55
C LEU A 102 18.55 -7.34 -19.66
N THR A 103 18.91 -6.19 -20.24
CA THR A 103 18.81 -4.92 -19.55
C THR A 103 17.39 -4.37 -19.71
N ALA A 104 16.83 -3.80 -18.65
CA ALA A 104 15.52 -3.16 -18.72
C ALA A 104 15.53 -2.08 -19.82
N PRO A 105 14.50 -2.02 -20.70
CA PRO A 105 14.40 -0.99 -21.72
C PRO A 105 14.52 0.42 -21.13
N PRO A 106 15.11 1.39 -21.85
CA PRO A 106 15.19 2.76 -21.39
C PRO A 106 13.78 3.30 -21.14
N LYS A 107 13.60 4.05 -20.05
CA LYS A 107 12.30 4.62 -19.63
C LYS A 107 11.20 3.58 -19.33
N SER A 108 11.54 2.34 -19.01
CA SER A 108 10.56 1.30 -18.61
C SER A 108 9.58 1.78 -17.52
N PHE A 109 10.07 2.49 -16.50
CA PHE A 109 9.23 3.03 -15.45
C PHE A 109 8.27 4.13 -15.95
N ALA A 110 8.69 4.96 -16.89
CA ALA A 110 7.83 6.01 -17.46
C ALA A 110 6.69 5.40 -18.27
N ILE A 111 6.96 4.34 -19.05
CA ILE A 111 5.93 3.60 -19.79
C ILE A 111 4.94 2.96 -18.80
N PHE A 112 5.45 2.29 -17.77
CA PHE A 112 4.62 1.71 -16.71
C PHE A 112 3.71 2.76 -16.05
N ALA A 113 4.29 3.91 -15.66
CA ALA A 113 3.53 5.01 -15.07
C ALA A 113 2.45 5.55 -16.02
N ALA A 114 2.77 5.73 -17.30
CA ALA A 114 1.81 6.21 -18.30
C ALA A 114 0.61 5.25 -18.45
N VAL A 115 0.88 3.95 -18.48
CA VAL A 115 -0.18 2.92 -18.54
C VAL A 115 -1.02 2.93 -17.27
N CYS A 116 -0.41 2.96 -16.08
CA CYS A 116 -1.14 3.02 -14.81
C CYS A 116 -2.07 4.24 -14.73
N TRP A 117 -1.57 5.42 -15.11
CA TRP A 117 -2.36 6.65 -15.13
C TRP A 117 -3.49 6.60 -16.16
N GLY A 118 -3.22 6.10 -17.37
CA GLY A 118 -4.25 5.91 -18.38
C GLY A 118 -5.38 4.99 -17.90
N CYS A 119 -5.03 3.87 -17.28
CA CYS A 119 -6.00 2.93 -16.69
C CYS A 119 -6.83 3.59 -15.58
N VAL A 120 -6.19 4.30 -14.64
CA VAL A 120 -6.89 5.02 -13.56
C VAL A 120 -7.90 6.03 -14.12
N MET A 121 -7.53 6.79 -15.16
CA MET A 121 -8.44 7.76 -15.77
C MET A 121 -9.64 7.08 -16.45
N VAL A 122 -9.44 5.95 -17.13
CA VAL A 122 -10.53 5.18 -17.74
C VAL A 122 -11.45 4.59 -16.68
N LEU A 123 -10.90 4.04 -15.59
CA LEU A 123 -11.68 3.50 -14.48
C LEU A 123 -12.50 4.61 -13.81
N PHE A 124 -11.88 5.75 -13.50
CA PHE A 124 -12.56 6.90 -12.91
C PHE A 124 -13.75 7.38 -13.76
N ARG A 125 -13.61 7.38 -15.09
CA ARG A 125 -14.69 7.76 -16.01
C ARG A 125 -15.82 6.73 -16.09
N ARG A 126 -15.51 5.42 -16.07
CA ARG A 126 -16.49 4.34 -16.26
C ARG A 126 -17.22 3.98 -14.98
N ASP A 127 -16.47 3.74 -13.90
CA ASP A 127 -17.02 3.38 -12.61
C ASP A 127 -16.05 3.82 -11.51
N LYS A 128 -16.44 4.87 -10.79
CA LYS A 128 -15.65 5.43 -9.68
C LYS A 128 -15.56 4.44 -8.52
N SER A 129 -16.57 3.58 -8.34
CA SER A 129 -16.75 2.72 -7.17
C SER A 129 -15.69 1.62 -7.03
N VAL A 130 -14.96 1.33 -8.11
CA VAL A 130 -13.86 0.34 -8.11
C VAL A 130 -12.53 0.92 -7.63
N LEU A 131 -12.39 2.25 -7.60
CA LEU A 131 -11.16 2.89 -7.14
C LEU A 131 -11.10 2.92 -5.62
N GLN A 132 -9.89 2.86 -5.06
CA GLN A 132 -9.69 3.08 -3.62
C GLN A 132 -10.32 4.43 -3.20
N ASP A 133 -11.02 4.45 -2.07
CA ASP A 133 -11.77 5.61 -1.59
C ASP A 133 -10.93 6.90 -1.53
N SER A 134 -9.67 6.79 -1.13
CA SER A 134 -8.74 7.93 -1.05
C SER A 134 -8.41 8.52 -2.42
N LEU A 135 -8.17 7.67 -3.43
CA LEU A 135 -7.91 8.08 -4.80
C LEU A 135 -9.18 8.65 -5.44
N ARG A 136 -10.31 7.98 -5.23
CA ARG A 136 -11.62 8.43 -5.71
C ARG A 136 -11.95 9.81 -5.19
N GLY A 137 -11.89 10.03 -3.88
CA GLY A 137 -12.19 11.34 -3.28
C GLY A 137 -11.27 12.45 -3.80
N SER A 138 -9.98 12.16 -3.97
CA SER A 138 -9.03 13.11 -4.54
C SER A 138 -9.36 13.46 -6.01
N MET A 139 -9.71 12.46 -6.82
CA MET A 139 -10.05 12.67 -8.23
C MET A 139 -11.40 13.37 -8.41
N THR A 140 -12.44 13.00 -7.65
CA THR A 140 -13.74 13.69 -7.68
C THR A 140 -13.59 15.18 -7.36
N TYR A 141 -12.84 15.49 -6.29
CA TYR A 141 -12.55 16.89 -5.94
C TYR A 141 -11.84 17.64 -7.07
N LEU A 142 -10.79 17.03 -7.63
CA LEU A 142 -9.95 17.70 -8.63
C LEU A 142 -10.61 17.85 -9.99
N TYR A 143 -11.40 16.87 -10.44
CA TYR A 143 -11.89 16.82 -11.83
C TYR A 143 -13.35 17.23 -11.99
N GLU A 144 -14.16 17.18 -10.93
CA GLU A 144 -15.60 17.42 -11.03
C GLU A 144 -16.00 18.59 -10.13
N ASP A 145 -15.67 18.52 -8.84
CA ASP A 145 -16.04 19.57 -7.89
C ASP A 145 -15.29 20.88 -8.19
N SER A 146 -14.04 20.82 -8.66
CA SER A 146 -13.24 22.02 -8.98
C SER A 146 -13.84 22.94 -10.07
N ASN A 147 -14.82 22.45 -10.85
CA ASN A 147 -15.54 23.23 -11.86
C ASN A 147 -16.72 24.04 -11.30
N HIS A 148 -17.23 23.67 -10.11
CA HIS A 148 -18.35 24.35 -9.47
C HIS A 148 -17.84 25.36 -8.44
N TRP A 149 -18.23 26.63 -8.60
CA TRP A 149 -17.45 27.77 -8.12
C TRP A 149 -18.22 28.82 -7.33
N SER A 150 -17.49 29.57 -6.52
CA SER A 150 -17.95 30.84 -5.92
C SER A 150 -16.82 31.73 -5.40
N SER A 151 -15.66 31.19 -5.02
CA SER A 151 -14.53 31.97 -4.49
C SER A 151 -13.21 31.19 -4.51
N LEU A 152 -12.08 31.91 -4.40
CA LEU A 152 -10.79 31.31 -4.01
C LEU A 152 -10.83 30.64 -2.63
N LYS A 153 -11.73 31.07 -1.73
CA LYS A 153 -12.04 30.36 -0.47
C LYS A 153 -12.67 28.99 -0.76
N THR A 154 -13.47 28.89 -1.82
CA THR A 154 -14.13 27.66 -2.25
C THR A 154 -13.14 26.70 -2.92
N LEU A 155 -12.17 27.23 -3.67
CA LEU A 155 -11.06 26.48 -4.30
C LEU A 155 -10.02 25.90 -3.32
N LEU A 156 -9.76 26.59 -2.20
CA LEU A 156 -8.66 26.24 -1.27
C LEU A 156 -9.12 25.72 0.11
N TRP A 157 -10.39 25.90 0.48
CA TRP A 157 -10.87 25.61 1.84
C TRP A 157 -12.14 24.74 1.91
N HIS A 158 -13.16 25.01 1.08
CA HIS A 158 -14.44 24.28 1.15
C HIS A 158 -15.16 24.34 -0.19
N ASN A 159 -15.36 23.20 -0.83
CA ASN A 159 -16.37 23.07 -1.88
C ASN A 159 -17.38 22.03 -1.43
N LYS A 160 -18.66 22.41 -1.47
CA LYS A 160 -19.87 21.76 -0.92
C LYS A 160 -19.67 20.65 0.14
#